data_AF-A0A2D9LEV8-F1
#
_entry.id   AF-A0A2D9LEV8-F1
#
_cell.length_a   1.000
_cell.length_b   1.000
_cell.length_c   1.000
_cell.angle_alpha   90.00
_cell.angle_beta   90.00
_cell.angle_gamma   90.00
#
_symmetry.space_group_name_H-M   'P 1'
#
loop_
_entity.id
_entity.type
_entity.pdbx_description
1 polymer ?
#
loop_
_entity_poly.entity_id
_entity_poly.type
_entity_poly.pdbx_seq_one_letter_code
_entity_poly.pdbx_strand_id
1 'polypeptide(L)'
;MKYHEKMKVISFLFLFLFSVVLSAQQKEEIVKCSVINDQSERLKCFDSLAASLKKDNKEKFEKIIPEIEILEDEVEEEVMDKELETKSSTEIIKDQREIIVSLKSRIQKISRQRDIEKQKRESKDLSISATIISVAYKSYKFRFKLDNEEMWQLTDTGKRAGLKEGDKIKIVPGTMNSYFLENSRGRFRVKKIN
;
A
#
# COMPACT_ATOMS: atom_id res chain seq x y z
N MET A 1 40.90 61.89 -5.87
CA MET A 1 39.55 61.59 -5.31
C MET A 1 38.85 60.37 -5.90
N LYS A 2 39.33 59.69 -6.97
CA LYS A 2 38.64 58.51 -7.55
C LYS A 2 39.00 57.14 -6.94
N TYR A 3 40.03 57.06 -6.09
CA TYR A 3 40.49 55.80 -5.48
C TYR A 3 39.74 55.43 -4.18
N HIS A 4 39.31 56.44 -3.40
CA HIS A 4 38.58 56.22 -2.15
C HIS A 4 37.15 55.70 -2.36
N GLU A 5 36.52 56.07 -3.48
CA GLU A 5 35.21 55.56 -3.89
C GLU A 5 35.27 54.09 -4.27
N LYS A 6 36.27 53.69 -5.07
CA LYS A 6 36.45 52.29 -5.49
C LYS A 6 36.78 51.37 -4.31
N MET A 7 37.58 51.83 -3.34
CA MET A 7 37.89 51.07 -2.12
C MET A 7 36.68 50.92 -1.18
N LYS A 8 35.80 51.94 -1.09
CA LYS A 8 34.54 51.83 -0.34
C LYS A 8 33.55 50.89 -1.01
N VAL A 9 33.46 50.89 -2.35
CA VAL A 9 32.57 49.99 -3.11
C VAL A 9 33.06 48.55 -3.02
N ILE A 10 34.37 48.29 -3.09
CA ILE A 10 34.96 46.95 -2.94
C ILE A 10 34.83 46.45 -1.48
N SER A 11 34.98 47.34 -0.50
CA SER A 11 34.77 47.01 0.92
C SER A 11 33.30 46.74 1.25
N PHE A 12 32.35 47.46 0.64
CA PHE A 12 30.92 47.18 0.76
C PHE A 12 30.52 45.87 0.06
N LEU A 13 31.16 45.53 -1.07
CA LEU A 13 30.90 44.27 -1.79
C LEU A 13 31.41 43.04 -1.01
N PHE A 14 32.52 43.17 -0.29
CA PHE A 14 33.05 42.09 0.55
C PHE A 14 32.25 41.88 1.84
N LEU A 15 31.65 42.94 2.40
CA LEU A 15 30.81 42.87 3.59
C LEU A 15 29.42 42.26 3.33
N PHE A 16 28.97 42.24 2.07
CA PHE A 16 27.70 41.63 1.66
C PHE A 16 27.77 40.11 1.44
N LEU A 17 28.98 39.55 1.28
CA LEU A 17 29.18 38.11 1.00
C LEU A 17 29.34 37.24 2.24
N PHE A 18 29.47 37.82 3.44
CA PHE A 18 29.68 37.05 4.68
C PHE A 18 28.39 36.73 5.45
N SER A 19 27.23 37.26 5.06
CA SER A 19 25.97 37.10 5.79
C SER A 19 25.11 35.89 5.38
N VAL A 20 25.53 35.09 4.39
CA VAL A 20 24.68 34.02 3.81
C VAL A 20 24.97 32.61 4.32
N VAL A 21 25.95 32.40 5.22
CA VAL A 21 26.38 31.02 5.59
C VAL A 21 25.66 30.43 6.83
N LEU A 22 24.63 31.08 7.41
CA LEU A 22 24.09 30.68 8.73
C LEU A 22 22.72 29.96 8.72
N SER A 23 22.38 29.15 7.72
CA SER A 23 21.08 28.42 7.71
C SER A 23 21.11 26.98 7.19
N ALA A 24 22.28 26.32 7.16
CA ALA A 24 22.38 24.94 6.68
C ALA A 24 22.26 23.85 7.77
N GLN A 25 22.39 24.18 9.07
CA GLN A 25 22.55 23.19 10.14
C GLN A 25 21.31 22.32 10.40
N GLN A 26 20.10 22.86 10.27
CA GLN A 26 18.89 22.16 10.74
C GLN A 26 18.46 20.97 9.88
N LYS A 27 18.85 20.93 8.60
CA LYS A 27 18.52 19.81 7.70
C LYS A 27 19.44 18.60 7.90
N GLU A 28 20.64 18.82 8.41
CA GLU A 28 21.65 17.76 8.55
C GLU A 28 21.30 16.78 9.68
N GLU A 29 20.72 17.27 10.78
CA GLU A 29 20.39 16.47 11.96
C GLU A 29 19.26 15.47 11.72
N ILE A 30 18.28 15.83 10.89
CA ILE A 30 17.19 14.93 10.49
C ILE A 30 17.75 13.77 9.66
N VAL A 31 18.68 14.05 8.73
CA VAL A 31 19.30 13.03 7.89
C VAL A 31 20.13 12.07 8.75
N LYS A 32 20.85 12.57 9.76
CA LYS A 32 21.62 11.73 10.70
C LYS A 32 20.76 10.69 11.43
N CYS A 33 19.56 11.06 11.90
CA CYS A 33 18.68 10.07 12.53
C CYS A 33 18.07 9.09 11.51
N SER A 34 17.84 9.52 10.27
CA SER A 34 17.17 8.69 9.25
C SER A 34 17.98 7.46 8.79
N VAL A 35 19.31 7.53 8.85
CA VAL A 35 20.22 6.48 8.37
C VAL A 35 20.52 5.40 9.41
N ILE A 36 19.95 5.50 10.62
CA ILE A 36 20.11 4.49 11.68
C ILE A 36 19.28 3.25 11.35
N ASN A 37 19.92 2.08 11.35
CA ASN A 37 19.30 0.80 11.01
C ASN A 37 18.48 0.20 12.17
N ASP A 38 18.97 0.33 13.41
CA ASP A 38 18.25 -0.17 14.58
C ASP A 38 17.00 0.69 14.88
N GLN A 39 15.85 0.04 15.00
CA GLN A 39 14.58 0.75 15.17
C GLN A 39 14.49 1.51 16.50
N SER A 40 15.03 0.93 17.57
CA SER A 40 14.95 1.51 18.91
C SER A 40 15.90 2.69 19.07
N GLU A 41 17.10 2.61 18.49
CA GLU A 41 18.08 3.68 18.47
C GLU A 41 17.63 4.83 17.57
N ARG A 42 17.06 4.51 16.40
CA ARG A 42 16.52 5.52 15.48
C ARG A 42 15.42 6.35 16.14
N LEU A 43 14.51 5.71 16.88
CA LEU A 43 13.44 6.41 17.59
C LEU A 43 13.98 7.37 18.65
N LYS A 44 14.93 6.90 19.49
CA LYS A 44 15.60 7.73 20.50
C LYS A 44 16.30 8.95 19.89
N CYS A 45 16.91 8.80 18.72
CA CYS A 45 17.56 9.90 18.00
C CYS A 45 16.55 11.01 17.63
N PHE A 46 15.41 10.63 17.05
CA PHE A 46 14.35 11.59 16.70
C PHE A 46 13.74 12.26 17.93
N ASP A 47 13.50 11.52 19.00
CA ASP A 47 12.94 12.06 20.24
C ASP A 47 13.89 13.10 20.87
N SER A 48 15.21 12.84 20.87
CA SER A 48 16.19 13.80 21.36
C SER A 48 16.28 15.06 20.50
N LEU A 49 16.18 14.91 19.16
CA LEU A 49 16.17 16.05 18.23
C LEU A 49 14.90 16.91 18.44
N ALA A 50 13.75 16.30 18.67
CA ALA A 50 12.53 17.04 18.98
C ALA A 50 12.64 17.78 20.32
N ALA A 51 13.35 17.22 21.30
CA ALA A 51 13.57 17.84 22.60
C ALA A 51 14.52 19.05 22.54
N SER A 52 15.54 19.05 21.67
CA SER A 52 16.41 20.23 21.47
C SER A 52 15.64 21.38 20.82
N LEU A 53 14.86 21.10 19.78
CA LEU A 53 14.02 22.11 19.10
C LEU A 53 12.97 22.76 20.01
N LYS A 54 12.47 22.03 21.02
CA LYS A 54 11.56 22.57 22.04
C LYS A 54 12.24 23.52 23.01
N LYS A 55 13.54 23.36 23.27
CA LYS A 55 14.30 24.27 24.13
C LYS A 55 14.59 25.58 23.40
N ASP A 56 14.82 25.52 22.09
CA ASP A 56 15.16 26.70 21.29
C ASP A 56 13.95 27.59 20.93
N ASN A 57 12.72 27.07 21.06
CA ASN A 57 11.47 27.79 20.73
C ASN A 57 10.67 28.29 21.93
N LYS A 58 11.21 28.20 23.15
CA LYS A 58 10.52 28.70 24.36
C LYS A 58 10.30 30.22 24.38
N GLU A 59 10.94 30.99 23.49
CA GLU A 59 10.75 32.44 23.41
C GLU A 59 9.75 32.92 22.33
N LYS A 60 9.10 32.03 21.56
CA LYS A 60 8.20 32.46 20.46
C LYS A 60 6.81 31.80 20.46
N PHE A 61 6.41 31.19 21.56
CA PHE A 61 5.05 30.65 21.74
C PHE A 61 4.29 31.30 22.90
N GLU A 62 4.75 32.44 23.41
CA GLU A 62 3.99 33.31 24.31
C GLU A 62 3.40 34.49 23.51
N LYS A 63 2.12 34.34 23.18
CA LYS A 63 1.14 35.33 22.69
C LYS A 63 0.36 34.74 21.53
N ILE A 64 -0.67 33.96 21.85
CA ILE A 64 -2.06 34.09 21.38
C ILE A 64 -2.85 33.08 22.24
N ILE A 65 -3.14 33.46 23.48
CA ILE A 65 -4.37 33.06 24.18
C ILE A 65 -4.73 34.32 24.99
N PRO A 66 -5.81 35.04 24.68
CA PRO A 66 -6.22 36.15 25.53
C PRO A 66 -6.65 35.57 26.88
N GLU A 67 -6.00 36.07 27.92
CA GLU A 67 -6.31 35.84 29.32
C GLU A 67 -7.73 36.34 29.59
N ILE A 68 -8.65 35.42 29.85
CA ILE A 68 -9.97 35.75 30.36
C ILE A 68 -9.83 35.78 31.87
N GLU A 69 -9.73 36.99 32.42
CA GLU A 69 -9.97 37.30 33.83
C GLU A 69 -11.43 36.91 34.14
N ILE A 70 -11.61 35.91 34.99
CA ILE A 70 -12.92 35.62 35.58
C ILE A 70 -12.91 36.24 36.97
N LEU A 71 -13.61 37.35 37.09
CA LEU A 71 -13.99 37.98 38.36
C LEU A 71 -14.80 36.99 39.18
N GLU A 72 -14.36 36.78 40.42
CA GLU A 72 -15.13 36.12 41.47
C GLU A 72 -16.34 36.99 41.82
N ASP A 73 -17.50 36.72 41.22
CA ASP A 73 -18.78 37.19 41.74
C ASP A 73 -19.67 35.97 41.99
N GLU A 74 -19.97 35.76 43.28
CA GLU A 74 -20.98 34.83 43.77
C GLU A 74 -22.33 35.13 43.11
N VAL A 75 -22.84 34.19 42.31
CA VAL A 75 -24.27 34.12 42.01
C VAL A 75 -24.70 32.66 42.14
N GLU A 76 -25.27 32.39 43.31
CA GLU A 76 -26.19 31.29 43.57
C GLU A 76 -27.45 31.53 42.70
N GLU A 77 -27.74 30.64 41.76
CA GLU A 77 -29.06 30.02 41.56
C GLU A 77 -29.18 29.20 40.25
N GLU A 78 -29.85 28.06 40.41
CA GLU A 78 -30.43 27.16 39.41
C GLU A 78 -29.49 26.32 38.53
N VAL A 79 -29.04 25.22 39.13
CA VAL A 79 -28.62 24.01 38.40
C VAL A 79 -29.83 23.45 37.65
N MET A 80 -29.99 23.89 36.41
CA MET A 80 -30.90 23.27 35.45
C MET A 80 -30.24 21.98 34.95
N ASP A 81 -30.61 20.85 35.56
CA ASP A 81 -30.16 19.51 35.21
C ASP A 81 -30.45 19.19 33.73
N LYS A 82 -29.47 19.44 32.86
CA LYS A 82 -29.32 18.66 31.63
C LYS A 82 -28.50 17.44 32.00
N GLU A 83 -29.21 16.41 32.42
CA GLU A 83 -28.69 15.06 32.57
C GLU A 83 -28.05 14.63 31.23
N LEU A 84 -26.73 14.80 31.13
CA LEU A 84 -25.95 14.22 30.06
C LEU A 84 -25.86 12.74 30.41
N GLU A 85 -26.59 11.88 29.68
CA GLU A 85 -26.49 10.44 29.87
C GLU A 85 -25.06 9.97 29.59
N THR A 86 -24.22 9.98 30.63
CA THR A 86 -22.92 9.35 30.61
C THR A 86 -23.15 7.86 30.76
N LYS A 87 -23.33 7.18 29.62
CA LYS A 87 -23.37 5.71 29.55
C LYS A 87 -22.35 5.10 30.50
N SER A 88 -22.80 4.17 31.33
CA SER A 88 -21.93 3.51 32.30
C SER A 88 -20.73 2.86 31.59
N SER A 89 -19.56 2.87 32.24
CA SER A 89 -18.33 2.28 31.71
C SER A 89 -18.51 0.83 31.24
N THR A 90 -19.41 0.06 31.88
CA THR A 90 -19.75 -1.31 31.50
C THR A 90 -20.50 -1.39 30.18
N GLU A 91 -21.36 -0.42 29.89
CA GLU A 91 -22.15 -0.32 28.67
C GLU A 91 -21.29 0.14 27.48
N ILE A 92 -20.37 1.08 27.73
CA ILE A 92 -19.33 1.50 26.76
C ILE A 92 -18.47 0.30 26.35
N ILE A 93 -18.03 -0.53 27.30
CA ILE A 93 -17.21 -1.71 27.02
C ILE A 93 -17.99 -2.75 26.19
N LYS A 94 -19.30 -2.91 26.46
CA LYS A 94 -20.16 -3.83 25.70
C LYS A 94 -20.35 -3.36 24.26
N ASP A 95 -20.68 -2.08 24.05
CA ASP A 95 -20.84 -1.47 22.73
C ASP A 95 -19.54 -1.60 21.91
N GLN A 96 -18.39 -1.35 22.52
CA GLN A 96 -17.09 -1.50 21.87
C GLN A 96 -16.79 -2.96 21.46
N ARG A 97 -17.15 -3.94 22.28
CA ARG A 97 -16.97 -5.36 21.95
C ARG A 97 -17.77 -5.75 20.71
N GLU A 98 -19.01 -5.29 20.60
CA GLU A 98 -19.86 -5.56 19.44
C GLU A 98 -19.30 -4.94 18.16
N ILE A 99 -18.79 -3.70 18.24
CA ILE A 99 -18.11 -3.02 17.13
C ILE A 99 -16.87 -3.81 16.70
N ILE A 100 -16.04 -4.27 17.64
CA ILE A 100 -14.83 -5.05 17.34
C ILE A 100 -15.18 -6.36 16.63
N VAL A 101 -16.20 -7.08 17.11
CA VAL A 101 -16.66 -8.33 16.47
C VAL A 101 -17.16 -8.06 15.05
N SER A 102 -17.95 -7.02 14.87
CA SER A 102 -18.45 -6.59 13.56
C SER A 102 -17.30 -6.25 12.60
N LEU A 103 -16.34 -5.42 13.03
CA LEU A 103 -15.17 -5.05 12.24
C LEU A 103 -14.31 -6.27 11.88
N LYS A 104 -14.06 -7.17 12.82
CA LYS A 104 -13.30 -8.41 12.58
C LYS A 104 -13.98 -9.25 11.50
N SER A 105 -15.31 -9.37 11.54
CA SER A 105 -16.07 -10.10 10.52
C SER A 105 -15.98 -9.45 9.13
N ARG A 106 -16.03 -8.11 9.07
CA ARG A 106 -15.89 -7.34 7.81
C ARG A 106 -14.49 -7.52 7.22
N ILE A 107 -13.44 -7.41 8.04
CA ILE A 107 -12.05 -7.63 7.62
C ILE A 107 -11.88 -9.04 7.05
N GLN A 108 -12.45 -10.06 7.71
CA GLN A 108 -12.38 -11.43 7.25
C GLN A 108 -13.06 -11.62 5.88
N LYS A 109 -14.23 -11.01 5.66
CA LYS A 109 -14.92 -11.01 4.35
C LYS A 109 -14.08 -10.33 3.27
N ILE A 110 -13.50 -9.16 3.57
CA ILE A 110 -12.65 -8.41 2.64
C ILE A 110 -11.38 -9.20 2.29
N SER A 111 -10.78 -9.90 3.25
CA SER A 111 -9.61 -10.76 2.99
C SER A 111 -9.96 -11.88 2.00
N ARG A 112 -11.04 -12.63 2.26
CA ARG A 112 -11.50 -13.71 1.38
C ARG A 112 -11.79 -13.20 -0.03
N GLN A 113 -12.43 -12.03 -0.15
CA GLN A 113 -12.74 -11.43 -1.44
C GLN A 113 -11.47 -11.09 -2.22
N ARG A 114 -10.47 -10.49 -1.56
CA ARG A 114 -9.16 -10.21 -2.16
C ARG A 114 -8.45 -11.48 -2.62
N ASP A 115 -8.50 -12.55 -1.82
CA ASP A 115 -7.88 -13.83 -2.18
C ASP A 115 -8.53 -14.42 -3.44
N ILE A 116 -9.86 -14.40 -3.54
CA ILE A 116 -10.61 -14.85 -4.73
C ILE A 116 -10.23 -14.00 -5.96
N GLU A 117 -10.16 -12.68 -5.81
CA GLU A 117 -9.78 -11.78 -6.91
C GLU A 117 -8.33 -11.95 -7.36
N LYS A 118 -7.43 -12.24 -6.42
CA LYS A 118 -6.03 -12.57 -6.72
C LYS A 118 -5.95 -13.87 -7.53
N GLN A 119 -6.62 -14.94 -7.08
CA GLN A 119 -6.69 -16.21 -7.82
C GLN A 119 -7.32 -16.04 -9.20
N LYS A 120 -8.35 -15.19 -9.34
CA LYS A 120 -8.97 -14.87 -10.63
C LYS A 120 -8.03 -14.12 -11.58
N ARG A 121 -7.16 -13.25 -11.07
CA ARG A 121 -6.14 -12.56 -11.86
C ARG A 121 -5.04 -13.51 -12.30
N GLU A 122 -4.50 -14.28 -11.36
CA GLU A 122 -3.46 -15.28 -11.64
C GLU A 122 -3.93 -16.34 -12.66
N SER A 123 -5.18 -16.83 -12.54
CA SER A 123 -5.74 -17.76 -13.52
C SER A 123 -5.98 -17.15 -14.91
N LYS A 124 -6.25 -15.85 -15.02
CA LYS A 124 -6.36 -15.17 -16.32
C LYS A 124 -5.00 -15.06 -17.01
N ASP A 125 -3.95 -14.73 -16.25
CA ASP A 125 -2.59 -14.63 -16.75
C ASP A 125 -2.02 -15.99 -17.16
N LEU A 126 -2.53 -17.08 -16.60
CA LEU A 126 -2.21 -18.46 -16.97
C LEU A 126 -2.98 -18.98 -18.19
N SER A 127 -3.87 -18.19 -18.81
CA SER A 127 -4.56 -18.60 -20.03
C SER A 127 -3.68 -18.34 -21.24
N ILE A 128 -3.40 -19.40 -22.02
CA ILE A 128 -2.46 -19.36 -23.14
C ILE A 128 -3.24 -19.58 -24.44
N SER A 129 -3.02 -18.71 -25.43
CA SER A 129 -3.50 -18.91 -26.80
C SER A 129 -2.34 -19.38 -27.68
N ALA A 130 -2.55 -20.46 -28.41
CA ALA A 130 -1.50 -21.14 -29.16
C ALA A 130 -2.06 -21.82 -30.43
N THR A 131 -1.18 -22.13 -31.37
CA THR A 131 -1.50 -22.86 -32.60
C THR A 131 -1.00 -24.30 -32.50
N ILE A 132 -1.80 -25.26 -32.97
CA ILE A 132 -1.41 -26.67 -32.99
C ILE A 132 -0.40 -26.91 -34.12
N ILE A 133 0.79 -27.41 -33.76
CA ILE A 133 1.83 -27.86 -34.71
C ILE A 133 1.62 -29.31 -35.13
N SER A 134 1.17 -30.18 -34.23
CA SER A 134 0.94 -31.59 -34.59
C SER A 134 -0.09 -32.25 -33.70
N VAL A 135 -0.74 -33.29 -34.21
CA VAL A 135 -1.73 -34.10 -33.50
C VAL A 135 -1.44 -35.58 -33.71
N ALA A 136 -1.44 -36.37 -32.64
CA ALA A 136 -1.22 -37.80 -32.65
C ALA A 136 -2.30 -38.51 -31.82
N TYR A 137 -2.80 -39.65 -32.31
CA TYR A 137 -3.66 -40.53 -31.54
C TYR A 137 -2.85 -41.72 -31.03
N LYS A 138 -2.58 -41.76 -29.72
CA LYS A 138 -1.77 -42.81 -29.07
C LYS A 138 -2.45 -43.28 -27.79
N SER A 139 -2.44 -44.59 -27.56
CA SER A 139 -3.02 -45.19 -26.33
C SER A 139 -4.47 -44.73 -26.07
N TYR A 140 -5.28 -44.68 -27.12
CA TYR A 140 -6.67 -44.22 -27.08
C TYR A 140 -6.90 -42.76 -26.67
N LYS A 141 -5.84 -41.93 -26.66
CA LYS A 141 -5.90 -40.51 -26.30
C LYS A 141 -5.26 -39.66 -27.40
N PHE A 142 -5.81 -38.47 -27.58
CA PHE A 142 -5.24 -37.47 -28.49
C PHE A 142 -4.15 -36.69 -27.76
N ARG A 143 -2.97 -36.62 -28.36
CA ARG A 143 -1.82 -35.82 -27.94
C ARG A 143 -1.52 -34.79 -29.01
N PHE A 144 -1.18 -33.57 -28.63
CA PHE A 144 -0.87 -32.52 -29.60
C PHE A 144 0.26 -31.63 -29.10
N LYS A 145 1.02 -31.09 -30.05
CA LYS A 145 2.10 -30.13 -29.82
C LYS A 145 1.63 -28.74 -30.19
N LEU A 146 1.98 -27.75 -29.37
CA LEU A 146 1.73 -26.34 -29.61
C LEU A 146 2.97 -25.63 -30.16
N ASP A 147 2.76 -24.42 -30.68
CA ASP A 147 3.80 -23.53 -31.20
C ASP A 147 4.79 -23.03 -30.15
N ASN A 148 4.37 -22.98 -28.89
CA ASN A 148 5.23 -22.75 -27.73
C ASN A 148 5.99 -24.01 -27.26
N GLU A 149 6.07 -25.03 -28.11
CA GLU A 149 6.70 -26.34 -27.88
C GLU A 149 6.03 -27.21 -26.80
N GLU A 150 4.97 -26.75 -26.16
CA GLU A 150 4.30 -27.53 -25.12
C GLU A 150 3.51 -28.71 -25.71
N MET A 151 3.54 -29.83 -24.99
CA MET A 151 2.81 -31.04 -25.33
C MET A 151 1.62 -31.22 -24.38
N TRP A 152 0.46 -31.51 -24.95
CA TRP A 152 -0.79 -31.65 -24.22
C TRP A 152 -1.54 -32.90 -24.65
N GLN A 153 -2.29 -33.50 -23.72
CA GLN A 153 -3.09 -34.70 -23.94
C GLN A 153 -4.54 -34.45 -23.52
N LEU A 154 -5.49 -34.85 -24.36
CA LEU A 154 -6.91 -34.88 -24.00
C LEU A 154 -7.18 -36.03 -23.02
N THR A 155 -7.88 -35.72 -21.92
CA THR A 155 -8.26 -36.72 -20.91
C THR A 155 -9.54 -37.45 -21.29
N ASP A 156 -10.45 -36.79 -21.99
CA ASP A 156 -11.74 -37.34 -22.44
C ASP A 156 -11.66 -37.90 -23.88
N THR A 157 -12.80 -38.38 -24.40
CA THR A 157 -13.04 -38.87 -25.75
C THR A 157 -12.88 -37.74 -26.78
N GLY A 158 -11.63 -37.45 -27.13
CA GLY A 158 -11.24 -36.27 -27.92
C GLY A 158 -11.69 -36.23 -29.39
N LYS A 159 -12.47 -37.22 -29.88
CA LYS A 159 -12.95 -37.23 -31.27
C LYS A 159 -13.78 -35.99 -31.60
N ARG A 160 -14.61 -35.52 -30.64
CA ARG A 160 -15.45 -34.32 -30.80
C ARG A 160 -14.63 -33.02 -30.86
N ALA A 161 -13.41 -33.01 -30.32
CA ALA A 161 -12.53 -31.85 -30.38
C ALA A 161 -12.05 -31.59 -31.82
N GLY A 162 -11.92 -32.66 -32.63
CA GLY A 162 -11.57 -32.60 -34.05
C GLY A 162 -10.26 -31.84 -34.33
N LEU A 163 -9.29 -31.96 -33.43
CA LEU A 163 -8.03 -31.22 -33.48
C LEU A 163 -7.28 -31.51 -34.79
N LYS A 164 -6.86 -30.44 -35.46
CA LYS A 164 -6.02 -30.49 -36.66
C LYS A 164 -4.80 -29.59 -36.50
N GLU A 165 -3.77 -29.88 -37.28
CA GLU A 165 -2.63 -28.98 -37.43
C GLU A 165 -3.08 -27.63 -38.00
N GLY A 166 -2.56 -26.54 -37.45
CA GLY A 166 -2.94 -25.16 -37.77
C GLY A 166 -4.14 -24.62 -36.99
N ASP A 167 -4.85 -25.44 -36.21
CA ASP A 167 -5.95 -24.95 -35.39
C ASP A 167 -5.45 -23.99 -34.30
N LYS A 168 -6.10 -22.82 -34.18
CA LYS A 168 -5.90 -21.91 -33.05
C LYS A 168 -6.75 -22.35 -31.87
N ILE A 169 -6.13 -22.50 -30.71
CA ILE A 169 -6.79 -22.94 -29.48
C ILE A 169 -6.46 -22.02 -28.31
N LYS A 170 -7.23 -22.14 -27.24
CA LYS A 170 -6.93 -21.52 -25.95
C LYS A 170 -6.87 -22.58 -24.85
N ILE A 171 -5.80 -22.60 -24.08
CA ILE A 171 -5.68 -23.37 -22.85
C ILE A 171 -6.04 -22.46 -21.68
N VAL A 172 -7.02 -22.88 -20.88
CA VAL A 172 -7.52 -22.16 -19.70
C VAL A 172 -7.40 -23.02 -18.46
N PRO A 173 -6.87 -22.50 -17.35
CA PRO A 173 -6.88 -23.21 -16.08
C PRO A 173 -8.31 -23.37 -15.55
N GLY A 174 -8.56 -24.49 -14.88
CA GLY A 174 -9.79 -24.79 -14.16
C GLY A 174 -9.54 -24.97 -12.67
N THR A 175 -10.51 -25.52 -11.95
CA THR A 175 -10.38 -25.84 -10.53
C THR A 175 -9.41 -27.01 -10.31
N MET A 176 -8.78 -27.07 -9.12
CA MET A 176 -7.93 -28.21 -8.71
C MET A 176 -6.81 -28.57 -9.72
N ASN A 177 -6.08 -27.57 -10.22
CA ASN A 177 -4.99 -27.74 -11.20
C ASN A 177 -5.40 -28.48 -12.48
N SER A 178 -6.68 -28.39 -12.86
CA SER A 178 -7.14 -28.88 -14.16
C SER A 178 -6.90 -27.84 -15.24
N TYR A 179 -6.76 -28.30 -16.48
CA TYR A 179 -6.65 -27.43 -17.65
C TYR A 179 -7.68 -27.84 -18.68
N PHE A 180 -8.15 -26.87 -19.45
CA PHE A 180 -9.13 -27.06 -20.50
C PHE A 180 -8.66 -26.42 -21.79
N LEU A 181 -8.85 -27.12 -22.89
CA LEU A 181 -8.74 -26.60 -24.23
C LEU A 181 -10.10 -26.06 -24.65
N GLU A 182 -10.13 -24.83 -25.14
CA GLU A 182 -11.28 -24.19 -25.76
C GLU A 182 -10.98 -23.97 -27.25
N ASN A 183 -11.86 -24.51 -28.10
CA ASN A 183 -11.84 -24.30 -29.54
C ASN A 183 -13.26 -24.08 -30.08
N SER A 184 -13.40 -23.93 -31.40
CA SER A 184 -14.69 -23.72 -32.05
C SER A 184 -15.72 -24.84 -31.82
N ARG A 185 -15.27 -26.05 -31.44
CA ARG A 185 -16.15 -27.21 -31.17
C ARG A 185 -16.55 -27.32 -29.70
N GLY A 186 -15.92 -26.57 -28.81
CA GLY A 186 -16.27 -26.45 -27.40
C GLY A 186 -15.06 -26.56 -26.48
N ARG A 187 -15.34 -26.99 -25.25
CA ARG A 187 -14.37 -27.07 -24.16
C ARG A 187 -14.05 -28.53 -23.80
N PHE A 188 -12.77 -28.87 -23.72
CA PHE A 188 -12.31 -30.24 -23.48
C PHE A 188 -11.21 -30.27 -22.42
N ARG A 189 -11.25 -31.26 -21.52
CA ARG A 189 -10.25 -31.38 -20.45
C ARG A 189 -8.92 -31.90 -21.00
N VAL A 190 -7.82 -31.23 -20.65
CA VAL A 190 -6.46 -31.58 -21.05
C VAL A 190 -5.54 -31.75 -19.86
N LYS A 191 -4.44 -32.45 -20.08
CA LYS A 191 -3.32 -32.61 -19.16
C LYS A 191 -2.03 -32.28 -19.90
N LYS A 192 -1.13 -31.51 -19.27
CA LYS A 192 0.20 -31.26 -19.79
C LYS A 192 1.03 -32.56 -19.74
N ILE A 193 1.72 -32.88 -20.81
CA ILE A 193 2.60 -34.04 -20.92
C ILE A 193 4.00 -33.55 -21.32
N ASN A 194 5.04 -34.29 -20.92
CA ASN A 194 6.41 -34.04 -21.35
C ASN A 194 6.74 -34.86 -22.59
#